data_AF-A0A4V1RPQ0-F1
#
_entry.id   AF-A0A4V1RPQ0-F1
#
_cell.length_a   1.000
_cell.length_b   1.000
_cell.length_c   1.000
_cell.angle_alpha   90.00
_cell.angle_beta   90.00
_cell.angle_gamma   90.00
#
_symmetry.space_group_name_H-M   'P 1'
#
loop_
_entity.id
_entity.type
_entity.pdbx_description
1 polymer ?
#
loop_
_entity_poly.entity_id
_entity_poly.type
_entity_poly.pdbx_seq_one_letter_code
_entity_poly.pdbx_strand_id
1 'polypeptide(L)'
;MTKVVFKNSEWTVYENRMVHHAGYSYEIYGNYAEKRGDGPLWDWVLQLGEKNWFKPKEFAEAFGAALNHHGIKLDAGLMLSFYKLGQDEIKERAFKQAQKDLGYDPEKGIDLFKDYPQIDKETKRRLGE
;
A
#
# COMPACT_ATOMS: atom_id res chain seq x y z
N MET A 1 -1.53 3.99 32.04
CA MET A 1 -0.74 3.54 30.87
C MET A 1 -1.71 2.92 29.88
N THR A 2 -1.77 3.40 28.64
CA THR A 2 -2.61 2.79 27.61
C THR A 2 -2.00 1.46 27.18
N LYS A 3 -2.78 0.38 27.18
CA LYS A 3 -2.28 -0.96 26.89
C LYS A 3 -1.99 -1.11 25.39
N VAL A 4 -0.92 -1.82 25.05
CA VAL A 4 -0.60 -2.20 23.67
C VAL A 4 -1.44 -3.43 23.30
N VAL A 5 -2.11 -3.37 22.16
CA VAL A 5 -2.95 -4.44 21.62
C VAL A 5 -2.24 -5.17 20.47
N PHE A 6 -1.44 -4.46 19.68
CA PHE A 6 -0.70 -5.02 18.56
C PHE A 6 0.53 -4.17 18.25
N LYS A 7 1.56 -4.78 17.64
CA LYS A 7 2.74 -4.08 17.14
C LYS A 7 3.35 -4.84 15.96
N ASN A 8 3.74 -4.13 14.92
CA ASN A 8 4.56 -4.66 13.82
C ASN A 8 5.75 -3.73 13.54
N SER A 9 6.38 -3.89 12.38
CA SER A 9 7.57 -3.16 11.94
C SER A 9 7.37 -1.65 11.79
N GLU A 10 6.13 -1.18 11.59
CA GLU A 10 5.84 0.24 11.34
C GLU A 10 4.83 0.85 12.31
N TRP A 11 4.02 0.02 12.97
CA TRP A 11 2.89 0.49 13.77
C TRP A 11 2.89 -0.11 15.18
N THR A 12 2.39 0.68 16.13
CA THR A 12 1.99 0.23 17.46
C THR A 12 0.54 0.60 17.67
N VAL A 13 -0.30 -0.40 17.98
CA VAL A 13 -1.72 -0.21 18.29
C VAL A 13 -1.89 -0.26 19.80
N TYR A 14 -2.46 0.80 20.33
CA TYR A 14 -2.96 0.91 21.69
C TYR A 14 -4.49 0.80 21.69
N GLU A 15 -5.09 0.58 22.86
CA GLU A 15 -6.54 0.43 23.02
C GLU A 15 -7.39 1.58 22.44
N ASN A 16 -6.82 2.78 22.27
CA ASN A 16 -7.55 3.96 21.78
C ASN A 16 -6.92 4.61 20.54
N ARG A 17 -5.79 4.11 20.05
CA ARG A 17 -5.06 4.74 18.94
C ARG A 17 -4.05 3.81 18.28
N MET A 18 -3.75 4.08 17.04
CA MET A 18 -2.66 3.48 16.29
C MET A 18 -1.57 4.54 16.02
N VAL A 19 -0.31 4.19 16.24
CA VAL A 19 0.83 5.11 16.12
C VAL A 19 1.86 4.50 15.17
N HIS A 20 2.18 5.22 14.10
CA HIS A 20 3.29 4.89 13.21
C HIS A 20 4.61 5.24 13.89
N HIS A 21 5.66 4.46 13.65
CA HIS A 21 6.97 4.66 14.28
C HIS A 21 7.66 5.94 13.81
N ALA A 22 7.22 6.53 12.69
CA ALA A 22 7.63 7.87 12.25
C ALA A 22 6.90 9.03 12.95
N GLY A 23 6.03 8.75 13.94
CA GLY A 23 5.41 9.77 14.80
C GLY A 23 3.96 10.15 14.47
N TYR A 24 3.40 9.63 13.37
CA TYR A 24 1.99 9.85 13.02
C TYR A 24 1.07 9.00 13.90
N SER A 25 -0.09 9.52 14.29
CA SER A 25 -1.06 8.79 15.11
C SER A 25 -2.49 8.98 14.65
N TYR A 26 -3.29 7.92 14.78
CA TYR A 26 -4.71 7.89 14.47
C TYR A 26 -5.47 7.37 15.68
N GLU A 27 -6.40 8.17 16.20
CA GLU A 27 -7.30 7.70 17.24
C GLU A 27 -8.29 6.72 16.63
N ILE A 28 -8.59 5.62 17.32
CA ILE A 28 -9.59 4.65 16.88
C ILE A 28 -10.58 4.49 18.04
N TYR A 29 -11.85 4.75 17.76
CA TYR A 29 -12.93 4.72 18.74
C TYR A 29 -13.95 3.65 18.35
N GLY A 30 -14.71 3.12 19.31
CA GLY A 30 -15.76 2.12 19.02
C GLY A 30 -16.81 2.60 18.00
N ASN A 31 -17.01 3.91 17.86
CA ASN A 31 -17.89 4.52 16.88
C ASN A 31 -17.14 5.17 15.69
N TYR A 32 -15.95 4.65 15.37
CA TYR A 32 -15.11 5.19 14.29
C TYR A 32 -15.88 5.33 12.97
N ALA A 33 -16.74 4.35 12.67
CA ALA A 33 -17.65 4.32 11.51
C ALA A 33 -18.71 5.43 11.50
N GLU A 34 -19.12 5.94 12.67
CA GLU A 34 -20.19 6.94 12.81
C GLU A 34 -19.65 8.37 12.93
N LYS A 35 -18.41 8.56 13.41
CA LYS A 35 -17.85 9.89 13.71
C LYS A 35 -17.29 10.66 12.52
N ARG A 36 -17.01 9.99 11.39
CA ARG A 36 -16.55 10.66 10.18
C ARG A 36 -17.75 11.02 9.32
N GLY A 37 -18.26 12.25 9.49
CA GLY A 37 -19.34 12.82 8.68
C GLY A 37 -18.98 13.06 7.21
N ASP A 38 -17.84 12.54 6.75
CA ASP A 38 -17.15 12.81 5.49
C ASP A 38 -17.21 11.64 4.48
N GLY A 39 -17.96 10.56 4.78
CA GLY A 39 -18.25 9.48 3.83
C GLY A 39 -17.90 8.08 4.35
N PRO A 40 -18.03 7.02 3.52
CA PRO A 40 -17.66 5.67 3.90
C PRO A 40 -16.20 5.62 4.35
N LEU A 41 -15.95 5.06 5.53
CA LEU A 41 -14.65 5.00 6.20
C LEU A 41 -13.52 4.37 5.35
N TRP A 42 -13.90 3.72 4.26
CA TRP A 42 -13.10 2.93 3.34
C TRP A 42 -12.35 3.81 2.32
N ASP A 43 -12.94 4.93 1.91
CA ASP A 43 -12.28 5.88 1.01
C ASP A 43 -11.08 6.55 1.70
N TRP A 44 -11.15 6.71 3.02
CA TRP A 44 -10.04 7.26 3.80
C TRP A 44 -8.81 6.34 3.82
N VAL A 45 -8.99 5.02 3.83
CA VAL A 45 -7.86 4.07 3.76
C VAL A 45 -7.12 4.25 2.44
N LEU A 46 -7.84 4.49 1.35
CA LEU A 46 -7.27 4.76 0.03
C LEU A 46 -6.59 6.14 -0.01
N GLN A 47 -7.23 7.19 0.50
CA GLN A 47 -6.65 8.54 0.58
C GLN A 47 -5.37 8.61 1.44
N LEU A 48 -5.29 7.79 2.50
CA LEU A 48 -4.06 7.64 3.27
C LEU A 48 -2.97 6.94 2.44
N GLY A 49 -3.38 5.90 1.71
CA GLY A 49 -2.52 5.16 0.79
C GLY A 49 -1.87 6.02 -0.26
N GLU A 50 -2.62 6.93 -0.88
CA GLU A 50 -2.13 7.85 -1.92
C GLU A 50 -0.93 8.70 -1.46
N LYS A 51 -0.76 8.89 -0.14
CA LYS A 51 0.34 9.66 0.42
C LYS A 51 1.65 8.86 0.54
N ASN A 52 1.64 7.55 0.27
CA ASN A 52 2.82 6.66 0.15
C ASN A 52 3.88 6.77 1.27
N TRP A 53 3.47 7.05 2.51
CA TRP A 53 4.40 7.24 3.64
C TRP A 53 4.45 6.06 4.62
N PHE A 54 3.69 4.99 4.36
CA PHE A 54 3.66 3.75 5.13
C PHE A 54 3.51 2.55 4.18
N LYS A 55 3.84 1.35 4.64
CA LYS A 55 3.62 0.12 3.88
C LYS A 55 2.18 -0.38 4.02
N PRO A 56 1.47 -0.59 2.90
CA PRO A 56 0.09 -1.09 2.89
C PRO A 56 -0.16 -2.32 3.76
N LYS A 57 0.75 -3.30 3.71
CA LYS A 57 0.60 -4.54 4.49
C LYS A 57 0.64 -4.25 6.00
N GLU A 58 1.67 -3.56 6.47
CA GLU A 58 1.85 -3.24 7.88
C GLU A 58 0.69 -2.38 8.41
N PHE A 59 0.16 -1.45 7.60
CA PHE A 59 -1.03 -0.70 7.95
C PHE A 59 -2.27 -1.59 8.04
N ALA A 60 -2.49 -2.49 7.08
CA ALA A 60 -3.66 -3.38 7.08
C ALA A 60 -3.69 -4.30 8.30
N GLU A 61 -2.53 -4.85 8.70
CA GLU A 61 -2.39 -5.64 9.94
C GLU A 61 -2.75 -4.82 11.19
N ALA A 62 -2.18 -3.61 11.31
CA ALA A 62 -2.37 -2.76 12.47
C ALA A 62 -3.80 -2.21 12.56
N PHE A 63 -4.38 -1.78 11.44
CA PHE A 63 -5.76 -1.30 11.37
C PHE A 63 -6.74 -2.45 11.63
N GLY A 64 -6.49 -3.63 11.06
CA GLY A 64 -7.28 -4.84 11.32
C GLY A 64 -7.26 -5.23 12.81
N ALA A 65 -6.09 -5.17 13.46
CA ALA A 65 -5.97 -5.42 14.89
C ALA A 65 -6.76 -4.41 15.74
N ALA A 66 -6.76 -3.14 15.35
CA ALA A 66 -7.55 -2.11 16.03
C ALA A 66 -9.07 -2.33 15.86
N LEU A 67 -9.53 -2.63 14.65
CA LEU A 67 -10.94 -2.93 14.40
C LEU A 67 -11.41 -4.16 15.19
N ASN A 68 -10.60 -5.22 15.20
CA ASN A 68 -10.88 -6.42 15.99
C ASN A 68 -10.97 -6.13 17.48
N HIS A 69 -10.09 -5.27 18.02
CA HIS A 69 -10.14 -4.83 19.42
C HIS A 69 -11.45 -4.11 19.76
N HIS A 70 -11.96 -3.29 18.85
CA HIS A 70 -13.22 -2.56 19.03
C HIS A 70 -14.47 -3.35 18.61
N GLY A 71 -14.32 -4.63 18.20
CA GLY A 71 -15.44 -5.45 17.74
C GLY A 71 -16.06 -4.98 16.42
N ILE A 72 -15.32 -4.18 15.63
CA ILE A 72 -15.77 -3.69 14.32
C ILE A 72 -15.48 -4.76 13.28
N LYS A 73 -16.52 -5.19 12.56
CA LYS A 73 -16.38 -6.18 11.49
C LYS A 73 -15.76 -5.53 10.25
N LEU A 74 -14.87 -6.28 9.60
CA LEU A 74 -14.39 -5.95 8.26
C LEU A 74 -15.54 -6.19 7.27
N ASP A 75 -16.06 -5.11 6.67
CA ASP A 75 -17.04 -5.23 5.60
C ASP A 75 -16.37 -5.37 4.22
N ALA A 76 -17.18 -5.61 3.19
CA ALA A 76 -16.68 -5.79 1.83
C ALA A 76 -15.98 -4.53 1.27
N GLY A 77 -16.42 -3.33 1.67
CA GLY A 77 -15.83 -2.06 1.22
C GLY A 77 -14.43 -1.84 1.78
N LEU A 78 -14.23 -2.17 3.05
CA LEU A 78 -12.92 -2.12 3.69
C LEU A 78 -11.97 -3.17 3.09
N MET A 79 -12.46 -4.40 2.88
CA MET A 79 -11.66 -5.46 2.24
C MET A 79 -11.20 -5.06 0.83
N LEU A 80 -12.07 -4.43 0.05
CA LEU A 80 -11.72 -3.92 -1.28
C LEU A 80 -10.67 -2.80 -1.20
N SER A 81 -10.74 -1.95 -0.18
CA SER A 81 -9.78 -0.86 0.02
C SER A 81 -8.39 -1.39 0.33
N PHE A 82 -8.27 -2.40 1.21
CA PHE A 82 -6.99 -3.06 1.45
C PHE A 82 -6.43 -3.77 0.21
N TYR A 83 -7.30 -4.42 -0.57
CA TYR A 83 -6.87 -5.06 -1.81
C TYR A 83 -6.28 -4.05 -2.80
N LYS A 84 -6.98 -2.93 -3.04
CA LYS A 84 -6.50 -1.86 -3.92
C LYS A 84 -5.18 -1.27 -3.44
N LEU A 85 -5.08 -0.99 -2.14
CA LEU A 85 -3.87 -0.45 -1.52
C LEU A 85 -2.65 -1.37 -1.72
N GLY A 86 -2.83 -2.69 -1.55
CA GLY A 86 -1.76 -3.66 -1.79
C GLY A 86 -1.36 -3.80 -3.28
N GLN A 87 -2.30 -3.59 -4.21
CA GLN A 87 -1.99 -3.59 -5.65
C GLN A 87 -1.07 -2.43 -6.04
N ASP A 88 -1.26 -1.26 -5.46
CA ASP A 88 -0.44 -0.09 -5.79
C ASP A 88 1.00 -0.24 -5.27
N GLU A 89 1.20 -0.84 -4.09
CA GLU A 89 2.55 -1.23 -3.62
C GLU A 89 3.22 -2.22 -4.58
N ILE A 90 2.49 -3.24 -5.01
CA ILE A 90 3.02 -4.25 -5.95
C ILE A 90 3.43 -3.59 -7.26
N LYS A 91 2.59 -2.70 -7.82
CA LYS A 91 2.91 -1.95 -9.04
C LYS A 91 4.12 -1.04 -8.85
N GLU A 92 4.17 -0.28 -7.76
CA GLU A 92 5.29 0.62 -7.49
C GLU A 92 6.59 -0.16 -7.34
N ARG A 93 6.57 -1.28 -6.62
CA ARG A 93 7.74 -2.15 -6.45
C ARG A 93 8.16 -2.78 -7.77
N ALA A 94 7.21 -3.27 -8.58
CA ALA A 94 7.49 -3.82 -9.90
C ALA A 94 8.10 -2.76 -10.82
N PHE A 95 7.60 -1.53 -10.78
CA PHE A 95 8.11 -0.42 -11.57
C PHE A 95 9.51 0.00 -11.14
N LYS A 96 9.75 0.18 -9.84
CA LYS A 96 11.09 0.48 -9.28
C LYS A 96 12.10 -0.63 -9.60
N GLN A 97 11.66 -1.89 -9.56
CA GLN A 97 12.52 -3.02 -9.91
C GLN A 97 12.83 -3.02 -11.41
N ALA A 98 11.85 -2.78 -12.27
CA ALA A 98 12.06 -2.62 -13.70
C ALA A 98 12.98 -1.43 -14.04
N GLN A 99 12.84 -0.31 -13.32
CA GLN A 99 13.75 0.84 -13.41
C GLN A 99 15.20 0.47 -13.12
N LYS A 100 15.41 -0.29 -12.04
CA LYS A 100 16.73 -0.75 -11.66
C LYS A 100 17.31 -1.76 -12.66
N ASP A 101 16.52 -2.76 -13.06
CA ASP A 101 17.00 -3.86 -13.90
C ASP A 101 17.20 -3.46 -15.36
N LEU A 102 16.34 -2.55 -15.85
CA LEU A 102 16.37 -2.10 -17.23
C LEU A 102 17.07 -0.75 -17.43
N GLY A 103 17.52 -0.10 -16.34
CA GLY A 103 18.00 1.28 -16.39
C GLY A 103 16.94 2.26 -16.89
N TYR A 104 15.65 1.96 -16.70
CA TYR A 104 14.54 2.78 -17.23
C TYR A 104 14.53 4.17 -16.58
N ASP A 105 14.74 5.19 -17.41
CA ASP A 105 14.53 6.60 -17.06
C ASP A 105 13.12 6.99 -17.56
N PRO A 106 12.19 7.37 -16.67
CA PRO A 106 10.82 7.70 -17.07
C PRO A 106 10.72 8.94 -17.97
N GLU A 107 11.72 9.83 -17.97
CA GLU A 107 11.74 10.99 -18.87
C GLU A 107 12.38 10.69 -20.23
N LYS A 108 13.30 9.71 -20.29
CA LYS A 108 14.00 9.36 -21.54
C LYS A 108 13.45 8.10 -22.23
N GLY A 109 12.70 7.27 -21.50
CA GLY A 109 12.32 5.93 -21.93
C GLY A 109 13.52 4.97 -21.98
N ILE A 110 13.29 3.78 -22.53
CA ILE A 110 14.35 2.86 -22.97
C ILE A 110 14.18 2.65 -24.46
N ASP A 111 15.26 2.75 -25.23
CA ASP A 111 15.28 2.25 -26.60
C ASP A 111 15.65 0.77 -26.54
N LEU A 112 14.65 -0.11 -26.42
CA LEU A 112 14.82 -1.54 -26.19
C LEU A 112 15.72 -2.21 -27.24
N PHE A 113 15.71 -1.72 -28.48
CA PHE A 113 16.51 -2.31 -29.56
C PHE A 113 17.95 -1.79 -29.58
N LYS A 114 18.17 -0.55 -29.11
CA LYS A 114 19.51 0.02 -28.95
C LYS A 114 20.22 -0.49 -27.69
N ASP A 115 19.51 -0.47 -26.55
CA ASP A 115 20.08 -0.77 -25.24
C ASP A 115 20.11 -2.29 -24.96
N TYR A 116 19.22 -3.05 -25.60
CA TYR A 116 19.15 -4.51 -25.52
C TYR A 116 19.10 -5.16 -26.92
N PRO A 117 20.17 -5.08 -27.72
CA PRO A 117 20.19 -5.55 -29.11
C PRO A 117 19.93 -7.06 -29.28
N GLN A 118 20.06 -7.85 -28.22
CA GLN A 118 19.65 -9.25 -28.19
C GLN A 118 18.13 -9.44 -28.34
N ILE A 119 17.32 -8.46 -27.90
CA ILE A 119 15.86 -8.47 -28.08
C ILE A 119 15.51 -8.26 -29.55
N ASP A 120 16.20 -7.35 -30.23
CA ASP A 120 16.05 -7.13 -31.68
C ASP A 120 16.36 -8.41 -32.46
N LYS A 121 17.50 -9.05 -32.17
CA LYS A 121 17.91 -10.30 -32.83
C LYS A 121 16.91 -11.44 -32.63
N GLU A 122 16.42 -11.63 -31.40
CA GLU A 122 15.43 -12.66 -31.09
C GLU A 122 14.08 -12.35 -31.74
N THR A 123 13.71 -11.07 -31.84
CA THR A 123 12.48 -10.61 -32.51
C THR A 123 12.54 -10.88 -34.01
N LYS A 124 13.62 -10.47 -34.67
CA LYS A 124 13.86 -10.75 -36.10
C LYS A 124 13.88 -12.25 -36.40
N ARG A 125 14.57 -13.04 -35.56
CA ARG A 125 14.58 -14.51 -35.66
C ARG A 125 13.17 -15.12 -35.57
N ARG A 126 12.29 -14.59 -34.72
CA ARG A 126 10.90 -15.06 -34.58
C ARG A 126 10.01 -14.61 -35.74
N LEU A 127 10.26 -13.43 -36.29
CA LEU A 127 9.52 -12.86 -37.40
C LEU A 127 10.00 -13.36 -38.77
N GLY A 128 11.14 -14.06 -38.83
CA GLY A 128 11.70 -14.59 -40.06
C GLY A 128 12.41 -13.53 -40.92
N GLU A 129 12.87 -12.45 -40.29
CA GLU A 129 13.64 -11.35 -40.91
C GLU A 129 15.15 -11.58 -40.86
#